data_AF-E5RFU9-F1
#
_entry.id   AF-E5RFU9-F1
#
_cell.length_a   1.000
_cell.length_b   1.000
_cell.length_c   1.000
_cell.angle_alpha   90.00
_cell.angle_beta   90.00
_cell.angle_gamma   90.00
#
_symmetry.space_group_name_H-M   'P 1'
#
loop_
_entity.id
_entity.type
_entity.pdbx_description
1 polymer ?
#
loop_
_entity_poly.entity_id
_entity_poly.type
_entity_poly.pdbx_seq_one_letter_code
_entity_poly.pdbx_strand_id
1 'polypeptide(L)'
;MKIATVSVLLPLALCLIQDAASKNEDQEMCHEFQAFMKNGKLFCPQDKKFFQSLDGIMFINKCATCKMILEKEAKSQKRARHLARAPKATAPTELNCDDFKKGERDGDFICPDYYEAVCGTDGKTYDNRCALCAENAKTGSQIGVKSEGECKSSNPEQFCEPVMVGEGEGRKDLIHVTLVFFQEIGSKLMARTVLCLSSGT
;
A
#
# COMPACT_ATOMS: atom_id res chain seq x y z
N MET A 1 -9.92 -42.81 -46.30
CA MET A 1 -10.36 -42.46 -44.93
C MET A 1 -9.61 -41.20 -44.51
N LYS A 2 -10.29 -40.07 -44.39
CA LYS A 2 -9.71 -38.80 -43.91
C LYS A 2 -10.31 -38.52 -42.53
N ILE A 3 -9.45 -38.48 -41.52
CA ILE A 3 -9.86 -38.12 -40.15
C ILE A 3 -9.63 -36.61 -40.04
N ALA A 4 -10.71 -35.84 -40.06
CA ALA A 4 -10.68 -34.42 -39.73
C ALA A 4 -10.74 -34.29 -38.21
N THR A 5 -9.71 -33.68 -37.63
CA THR A 5 -9.62 -33.29 -36.23
C THR A 5 -10.69 -32.22 -35.94
N VAL A 6 -11.79 -32.63 -35.31
CA VAL A 6 -12.85 -31.72 -34.88
C VAL A 6 -12.35 -30.94 -33.66
N SER A 7 -12.24 -29.63 -33.87
CA SER A 7 -12.09 -28.52 -32.91
C SER A 7 -12.46 -28.84 -31.45
N VAL A 8 -11.46 -28.98 -30.59
CA VAL A 8 -11.57 -28.96 -29.11
C VAL A 8 -11.17 -27.57 -28.57
N LEU A 9 -11.37 -26.50 -29.35
CA LEU A 9 -10.98 -25.14 -28.96
C LEU A 9 -12.15 -24.28 -28.47
N LEU A 10 -13.35 -24.85 -28.30
CA LEU A 10 -14.54 -24.09 -27.88
C LEU A 10 -15.01 -24.18 -26.41
N PRO A 11 -14.37 -24.91 -25.46
CA PRO A 11 -14.73 -24.76 -24.03
C PRO A 11 -13.87 -23.71 -23.30
N LEU A 12 -12.63 -23.46 -23.73
CA LEU A 12 -11.69 -22.58 -23.00
C LEU A 12 -12.02 -21.08 -23.13
N ALA A 13 -12.81 -20.68 -24.12
CA ALA A 13 -13.25 -19.29 -24.27
C ALA A 13 -14.39 -18.90 -23.31
N LEU A 14 -15.12 -19.89 -22.76
CA LEU A 14 -16.22 -19.64 -21.82
C LEU A 14 -15.73 -19.48 -20.37
N CYS A 15 -14.55 -20.00 -20.02
CA CYS A 15 -14.00 -19.84 -18.66
C CYS A 15 -13.41 -18.43 -18.41
N LEU A 16 -12.98 -17.69 -19.43
CA LEU A 16 -12.45 -16.33 -19.25
C LEU A 16 -13.53 -15.27 -18.94
N ILE A 17 -14.81 -15.63 -19.06
CA ILE A 17 -15.94 -14.72 -18.78
C ILE A 17 -16.51 -14.98 -17.37
N GLN A 18 -16.18 -16.11 -16.73
CA GLN A 18 -16.75 -16.47 -15.42
C GLN A 18 -16.02 -15.83 -14.23
N ASP A 19 -14.81 -15.27 -14.41
CA ASP A 19 -14.14 -14.49 -13.36
C ASP A 19 -14.72 -13.07 -13.18
N ALA A 20 -15.62 -12.64 -14.07
CA ALA A 20 -16.35 -11.37 -13.93
C ALA A 20 -17.62 -11.49 -13.06
N ALA A 21 -18.11 -12.71 -12.82
CA ALA A 21 -19.38 -12.92 -12.11
C ALA A 21 -19.25 -13.00 -10.57
N SER A 22 -18.03 -13.08 -10.02
CA SER A 22 -17.80 -13.05 -8.57
C SER A 22 -17.57 -11.62 -8.01
N LYS A 23 -17.69 -10.59 -8.86
CA LYS A 23 -17.51 -9.18 -8.46
C LYS A 23 -18.80 -8.38 -8.28
N ASN A 24 -19.96 -9.03 -8.26
CA ASN A 24 -21.21 -8.34 -8.60
C ASN A 24 -22.34 -8.40 -7.57
N GLU A 25 -22.07 -8.60 -6.28
CA GLU A 25 -23.07 -8.28 -5.24
C GLU A 25 -22.82 -6.89 -4.64
N ASP A 26 -21.57 -6.55 -4.29
CA ASP A 26 -21.25 -5.25 -3.68
C ASP A 26 -21.24 -4.08 -4.69
N GLN A 27 -20.88 -4.35 -5.95
CA GLN A 27 -20.80 -3.32 -6.99
C GLN A 27 -22.19 -2.92 -7.53
N GLU A 28 -23.15 -3.86 -7.57
CA GLU A 28 -24.58 -3.56 -7.79
C GLU A 28 -25.22 -2.89 -6.57
N MET A 29 -24.84 -3.31 -5.35
CA MET A 29 -25.34 -2.73 -4.09
C MET A 29 -25.10 -1.22 -3.98
N CYS A 30 -23.99 -0.72 -4.52
CA CYS A 30 -23.63 0.69 -4.45
C CYS A 30 -23.92 1.51 -5.70
N HIS A 31 -24.46 0.90 -6.76
CA HIS A 31 -24.73 1.58 -8.03
C HIS A 31 -25.70 2.76 -7.86
N GLU A 32 -26.78 2.58 -7.07
CA GLU A 32 -27.75 3.64 -6.78
C GLU A 32 -27.12 4.84 -6.04
N PHE A 33 -26.05 4.61 -5.29
CA PHE A 33 -25.38 5.66 -4.52
C PHE A 33 -24.38 6.48 -5.34
N GLN A 34 -23.96 6.00 -6.52
CA GLN A 34 -23.01 6.71 -7.38
C GLN A 34 -23.50 8.12 -7.76
N ALA A 35 -24.81 8.30 -7.91
CA ALA A 35 -25.41 9.60 -8.21
C ALA A 35 -25.21 10.66 -7.10
N PHE A 36 -24.93 10.24 -5.86
CA PHE A 36 -24.66 11.13 -4.72
C PHE A 36 -23.16 11.45 -4.55
N MET A 37 -22.29 10.95 -5.42
CA MET A 37 -20.86 11.25 -5.38
C MET A 37 -20.59 12.68 -5.88
N LYS A 38 -19.88 13.47 -5.07
CA LYS A 38 -19.35 14.79 -5.49
C LYS A 38 -17.92 14.94 -5.02
N ASN A 39 -17.03 15.33 -5.93
CA ASN A 39 -15.60 15.55 -5.65
C ASN A 39 -14.91 14.36 -4.94
N GLY A 40 -15.33 13.12 -5.26
CA GLY A 40 -14.79 11.91 -4.65
C GLY A 40 -15.28 11.61 -3.23
N LYS A 41 -16.31 12.32 -2.74
CA LYS A 41 -16.99 12.04 -1.47
C LYS A 41 -18.46 11.66 -1.69
N LEU A 42 -18.95 10.68 -0.93
CA LEU A 42 -20.35 10.24 -0.99
C LEU A 42 -21.18 11.00 0.05
N PHE A 43 -22.30 11.57 -0.39
CA PHE A 43 -23.23 12.28 0.47
C PHE A 43 -24.46 11.43 0.76
N CYS A 44 -24.55 10.87 1.97
CA CYS A 44 -25.70 10.09 2.40
C CYS A 44 -26.85 10.98 2.88
N PRO A 45 -28.08 10.83 2.34
CA PRO A 45 -29.26 11.49 2.89
C PRO A 45 -29.48 11.12 4.36
N GLN A 46 -29.72 12.12 5.22
CA GLN A 46 -29.93 11.94 6.66
C GLN A 46 -31.31 12.44 7.13
N ASP A 47 -32.32 12.42 6.26
CA ASP A 47 -33.66 12.89 6.66
C ASP A 47 -34.16 12.08 7.87
N LYS A 48 -34.60 12.79 8.91
CA LYS A 48 -35.14 12.21 10.15
C LYS A 48 -36.31 11.24 9.88
N LYS A 49 -37.02 11.43 8.76
CA LYS A 49 -38.10 10.54 8.31
C LYS A 49 -37.62 9.13 7.95
N PHE A 50 -36.37 8.95 7.52
CA PHE A 50 -35.82 7.64 7.18
C PHE A 50 -35.59 6.76 8.42
N PHE A 51 -35.29 7.36 9.58
CA PHE A 51 -35.12 6.62 10.83
C PHE A 51 -36.43 6.07 11.40
N GLN A 52 -37.57 6.48 10.84
CA GLN A 52 -38.90 6.04 11.27
C GLN A 52 -39.38 4.81 10.48
N SER A 53 -38.71 4.45 9.39
CA SER A 53 -39.05 3.29 8.55
C SER A 53 -37.88 2.31 8.50
N LEU A 54 -38.19 1.01 8.53
CA LEU A 54 -37.21 -0.07 8.31
C LEU A 54 -36.48 0.10 6.97
N ASP A 55 -37.20 0.46 5.91
CA ASP A 55 -36.61 0.68 4.59
C ASP A 55 -35.64 1.88 4.59
N GLY A 56 -35.97 2.95 5.34
CA GLY A 56 -35.13 4.13 5.47
C GLY A 56 -33.86 3.87 6.29
N ILE A 57 -33.96 3.07 7.36
CA ILE A 57 -32.80 2.62 8.14
C ILE A 57 -31.89 1.74 7.26
N MET A 58 -32.47 0.81 6.51
CA MET A 58 -31.73 -0.05 5.58
C MET A 58 -31.03 0.76 4.49
N PHE A 59 -31.68 1.80 3.96
CA PHE A 59 -31.07 2.71 2.98
C PHE A 59 -29.88 3.49 3.56
N ILE A 60 -29.99 4.00 4.79
CA ILE A 60 -28.89 4.71 5.47
C ILE A 60 -27.71 3.76 5.72
N ASN A 61 -27.97 2.54 6.19
CA ASN A 61 -26.93 1.53 6.43
C ASN A 61 -26.22 1.16 5.13
N LYS A 62 -26.97 0.93 4.04
CA LYS A 62 -26.40 0.72 2.70
C LYS A 62 -25.54 1.90 2.26
N CYS A 63 -26.03 3.13 2.43
CA CYS A 63 -25.25 4.31 2.09
C CYS A 63 -23.94 4.41 2.90
N ALA A 64 -23.98 4.08 4.19
CA ALA A 64 -22.78 4.08 5.04
C ALA A 64 -21.74 3.06 4.56
N THR A 65 -22.18 1.85 4.19
CA THR A 65 -21.30 0.83 3.60
C THR A 65 -20.73 1.31 2.26
N CYS A 66 -21.58 1.82 1.37
CA CYS A 66 -21.18 2.32 0.06
C CYS A 66 -20.29 3.55 0.12
N LYS A 67 -20.39 4.37 1.17
CA LYS A 67 -19.50 5.49 1.39
C LYS A 67 -18.05 5.05 1.46
N MET A 68 -17.77 3.99 2.22
CA MET A 68 -16.40 3.49 2.34
C MET A 68 -15.87 2.95 1.01
N ILE A 69 -16.71 2.21 0.28
CA ILE A 69 -16.35 1.57 -0.98
C ILE A 69 -16.11 2.63 -2.07
N LEU A 70 -17.12 3.46 -2.35
CA LEU A 70 -17.08 4.43 -3.45
C LEU A 70 -16.02 5.53 -3.22
N GLU A 71 -15.82 5.98 -1.98
CA GLU A 71 -14.75 6.95 -1.68
C GLU A 71 -13.36 6.33 -1.83
N LYS A 72 -13.18 5.07 -1.43
CA LYS A 72 -11.92 4.34 -1.62
C LYS A 72 -11.63 4.11 -3.11
N GLU A 73 -12.63 3.77 -3.90
CA GLU A 73 -12.52 3.67 -5.35
C GLU A 73 -12.16 5.01 -5.99
N ALA A 74 -12.81 6.10 -5.59
CA ALA A 74 -12.48 7.44 -6.07
C ALA A 74 -11.05 7.86 -5.72
N LYS A 75 -10.58 7.54 -4.50
CA LYS A 75 -9.17 7.74 -4.08
C LYS A 75 -8.20 6.91 -4.93
N SER A 76 -8.52 5.62 -5.14
CA SER A 76 -7.71 4.71 -5.97
C SER A 76 -7.64 5.17 -7.43
N GLN A 77 -8.76 5.58 -8.01
CA GLN A 77 -8.83 6.07 -9.38
C GLN A 77 -8.07 7.39 -9.53
N LYS A 78 -8.16 8.30 -8.55
CA LYS A 78 -7.37 9.53 -8.52
C LYS A 78 -5.88 9.20 -8.50
N ARG A 79 -5.44 8.25 -7.67
CA ARG A 79 -4.05 7.75 -7.65
C ARG A 79 -3.63 7.18 -9.01
N ALA A 80 -4.43 6.31 -9.61
CA ALA A 80 -4.14 5.74 -10.93
C ALA A 80 -3.99 6.82 -12.01
N ARG A 81 -4.82 7.86 -11.98
CA ARG A 81 -4.71 9.02 -12.90
C ARG A 81 -3.45 9.85 -12.65
N HIS A 82 -3.05 10.05 -11.40
CA HIS A 82 -1.78 10.73 -11.07
C HIS A 82 -0.58 9.90 -11.53
N LEU A 83 -0.57 8.60 -11.24
CA LEU A 83 0.49 7.69 -11.63
C LEU A 83 0.61 7.54 -13.17
N ALA A 84 -0.52 7.56 -13.88
CA ALA A 84 -0.54 7.58 -15.34
C ALA A 84 -0.02 8.89 -15.95
N ARG A 85 -0.03 10.00 -15.18
CA ARG A 85 0.51 11.30 -15.58
C ARG A 85 1.95 11.53 -15.09
N ALA A 86 2.44 10.70 -14.18
CA ALA A 86 3.80 10.79 -13.69
C ALA A 86 4.80 10.44 -14.81
N PRO A 87 5.86 11.24 -15.03
CA PRO A 87 6.88 10.91 -16.01
C PRO A 87 7.56 9.57 -15.65
N LYS A 88 7.76 8.72 -16.67
CA LYS A 88 8.43 7.42 -16.51
C LYS A 88 9.84 7.63 -15.94
N ALA A 89 10.15 6.88 -14.87
CA ALA A 89 11.37 6.99 -14.08
C ALA A 89 12.64 7.08 -14.93
N THR A 90 13.33 8.21 -14.80
CA THR A 90 14.72 8.37 -15.22
C THR A 90 15.44 9.06 -14.06
N ALA A 91 16.43 8.38 -13.45
CA ALA A 91 17.26 8.82 -12.31
C ALA A 91 16.50 9.05 -10.97
N PRO A 92 17.21 9.17 -9.82
CA PRO A 92 16.59 9.61 -8.57
C PRO A 92 16.03 11.01 -8.83
N THR A 93 14.72 11.10 -9.03
CA THR A 93 14.09 12.35 -9.42
C THR A 93 14.34 13.34 -8.29
N GLU A 94 15.16 14.35 -8.54
CA GLU A 94 15.36 15.47 -7.63
C GLU A 94 14.00 15.98 -7.14
N LEU A 95 13.95 16.46 -5.90
CA LEU A 95 12.72 17.01 -5.35
C LEU A 95 12.41 18.34 -6.05
N ASN A 96 11.41 18.36 -6.94
CA ASN A 96 10.88 19.59 -7.51
C ASN A 96 9.61 20.02 -6.75
N CYS A 97 9.66 21.17 -6.08
CA CYS A 97 8.52 21.68 -5.32
C CYS A 97 7.58 22.56 -6.14
N ASP A 98 8.00 23.01 -7.33
CA ASP A 98 7.19 23.87 -8.20
C ASP A 98 5.98 23.13 -8.81
N ASP A 99 6.05 21.79 -8.84
CA ASP A 99 4.97 20.93 -9.33
C ASP A 99 3.77 20.88 -8.38
N PHE A 100 3.92 21.34 -7.14
CA PHE A 100 2.87 21.31 -6.12
C PHE A 100 2.22 22.68 -5.94
N LYS A 101 0.89 22.70 -5.86
CA LYS A 101 0.13 23.94 -5.69
C LYS A 101 0.38 24.52 -4.29
N LYS A 102 1.08 25.66 -4.22
CA LYS A 102 1.19 26.49 -3.02
C LYS A 102 -0.20 27.01 -2.62
N GLY A 103 -0.56 26.85 -1.35
CA GLY A 103 -1.82 27.29 -0.78
C GLY A 103 -1.92 28.81 -0.67
N GLU A 104 -3.08 29.31 -0.23
CA GLU A 104 -3.37 30.75 -0.08
C GLU A 104 -2.57 31.43 1.04
N ARG A 105 -1.91 30.65 1.91
CA ARG A 105 -0.98 31.15 2.94
C ARG A 105 0.45 30.79 2.54
N ASP A 106 1.37 31.74 2.71
CA ASP A 106 2.79 31.51 2.48
C ASP A 106 3.29 30.36 3.37
N GLY A 107 3.67 29.24 2.73
CA GLY A 107 4.21 28.05 3.38
C GLY A 107 3.27 26.85 3.44
N ASP A 108 1.97 27.02 3.18
CA ASP A 108 1.05 25.89 3.05
C ASP A 108 1.12 25.31 1.63
N PHE A 109 1.16 23.99 1.50
CA PHE A 109 0.98 23.29 0.22
C PHE A 109 -0.36 22.57 0.21
N ILE A 110 -1.07 22.61 -0.91
CA ILE A 110 -2.25 21.77 -1.13
C ILE A 110 -1.76 20.40 -1.60
N CYS A 111 -1.47 19.52 -0.64
CA CYS A 111 -0.97 18.19 -0.93
C CYS A 111 -2.10 17.18 -1.18
N PRO A 112 -1.94 16.30 -2.17
CA PRO A 112 -2.76 15.11 -2.29
C PRO A 112 -2.61 14.20 -1.05
N ASP A 113 -3.71 13.59 -0.63
CA ASP A 113 -3.78 12.60 0.47
C ASP A 113 -3.48 11.17 -0.02
N TYR A 114 -2.51 11.01 -0.92
CA TYR A 114 -2.04 9.68 -1.34
C TYR A 114 -0.72 9.34 -0.65
N TYR A 115 -0.54 8.04 -0.39
CA TYR A 115 0.69 7.51 0.20
C TYR A 115 1.64 7.02 -0.90
N GLU A 116 2.68 7.81 -1.17
CA GLU A 116 3.81 7.50 -2.04
C GLU A 116 5.07 7.92 -1.29
N ALA A 117 5.35 7.16 -0.22
CA ALA A 117 6.37 7.53 0.75
C ALA A 117 7.73 7.80 0.10
N VAL A 118 8.45 8.77 0.65
CA VAL A 118 9.84 9.07 0.29
C VAL A 118 10.68 9.20 1.54
N CYS A 119 11.92 8.73 1.47
CA CYS A 119 12.90 8.94 2.51
C CYS A 119 13.65 10.24 2.23
N GLY A 120 13.58 11.19 3.16
CA GLY A 120 14.31 12.43 3.09
C GLY A 120 15.82 12.23 3.29
N THR A 121 16.61 13.19 2.82
CA THR A 121 18.05 13.26 3.13
C THR A 121 18.33 13.43 4.62
N ASP A 122 17.35 13.88 5.39
CA ASP A 122 17.36 13.97 6.85
C ASP A 122 17.06 12.64 7.57
N GLY A 123 16.79 11.57 6.80
CA GLY A 123 16.49 10.24 7.32
C GLY A 123 15.06 10.08 7.84
N LYS A 124 14.15 11.03 7.57
CA LYS A 124 12.73 10.91 7.91
C LYS A 124 11.90 10.44 6.71
N THR A 125 10.88 9.66 7.00
CA THR A 125 9.87 9.27 6.00
C THR A 125 8.82 10.36 5.86
N TYR A 126 8.50 10.73 4.63
CA TYR A 126 7.41 11.64 4.28
C TYR A 126 6.35 10.90 3.47
N ASP A 127 5.07 11.13 3.74
CA ASP A 127 3.94 10.45 3.08
C ASP A 127 3.96 10.55 1.55
N ASN A 128 4.48 11.66 1.04
CA ASN A 128 4.76 11.90 -0.37
C ASN A 128 5.70 13.11 -0.56
N ARG A 129 6.13 13.33 -1.81
CA ARG A 129 7.00 14.46 -2.20
C ARG A 129 6.40 15.84 -1.87
N CYS A 130 5.07 16.00 -1.94
CA CYS A 130 4.42 17.26 -1.57
C CYS A 130 4.55 17.55 -0.08
N ALA A 131 4.36 16.53 0.76
CA ALA A 131 4.52 16.66 2.21
C ALA A 131 5.96 17.08 2.58
N LEU A 132 6.96 16.54 1.87
CA LEU A 132 8.35 16.94 2.03
C LEU A 132 8.57 18.41 1.61
N CYS A 133 8.01 18.85 0.47
CA CYS A 133 8.05 20.25 0.05
C CYS A 133 7.37 21.20 1.05
N ALA A 134 6.24 20.78 1.63
CA ALA A 134 5.54 21.53 2.67
C ALA A 134 6.41 21.70 3.92
N GLU A 135 7.10 20.64 4.35
CA GLU A 135 8.02 20.71 5.47
C GLU A 135 9.20 21.64 5.19
N ASN A 136 9.79 21.57 3.99
CA ASN A 136 10.85 22.49 3.57
C ASN A 136 10.41 23.96 3.63
N ALA A 137 9.23 24.28 3.12
CA ALA A 137 8.73 25.66 3.16
C ALA A 137 8.37 26.14 4.57
N LYS A 138 7.83 25.25 5.41
CA LYS A 138 7.48 25.57 6.80
C LYS A 138 8.71 25.79 7.68
N THR A 139 9.75 24.98 7.48
CA THR A 139 10.95 25.00 8.33
C THR A 139 12.11 25.81 7.73
N GLY A 140 12.02 26.21 6.46
CA GLY A 140 13.14 26.78 5.71
C GLY A 140 14.25 25.77 5.39
N SER A 141 13.95 24.47 5.48
CA SER A 141 14.91 23.39 5.21
C SER A 141 15.05 23.12 3.70
N GLN A 142 16.15 22.47 3.32
CA GLN A 142 16.41 21.99 1.96
C GLN A 142 16.60 20.46 1.98
N ILE A 143 15.56 19.75 2.43
CA ILE A 143 15.55 18.30 2.47
C ILE A 143 15.32 17.80 1.05
N GLY A 144 16.18 16.92 0.56
CA GLY A 144 16.02 16.24 -0.72
C GLY A 144 15.40 14.85 -0.55
N VAL A 145 15.08 14.19 -1.65
CA VAL A 145 14.71 12.76 -1.63
C VAL A 145 15.99 11.92 -1.67
N LYS A 146 16.22 11.12 -0.63
CA LYS A 146 17.31 10.14 -0.56
C LYS A 146 16.96 8.84 -1.28
N SER A 147 15.74 8.35 -1.10
CA SER A 147 15.22 7.18 -1.78
C SER A 147 13.69 7.21 -1.86
N GLU A 148 13.14 6.53 -2.86
CA GLU A 148 11.71 6.20 -2.87
C GLU A 148 11.37 5.20 -1.75
N GLY A 149 10.13 5.25 -1.28
CA GLY A 149 9.66 4.46 -0.14
C GLY A 149 10.06 5.04 1.22
N GLU A 150 9.68 4.34 2.28
CA GLU A 150 10.01 4.73 3.65
C GLU A 150 11.52 4.62 3.93
N CYS A 151 12.03 5.41 4.87
CA CYS A 151 13.38 5.23 5.34
C CYS A 151 13.54 3.86 6.00
N LYS A 152 14.58 3.12 5.60
CA LYS A 152 15.00 1.92 6.32
C LYS A 152 15.41 2.33 7.73
N SER A 153 14.70 1.84 8.74
CA SER A 153 15.15 1.98 10.12
C SER A 153 16.51 1.29 10.22
N SER A 154 17.51 1.97 10.79
CA SER A 154 18.80 1.36 11.13
C SER A 154 18.68 0.45 12.34
N ASN A 155 17.54 -0.23 12.48
CA ASN A 155 17.44 -1.42 13.29
C ASN A 155 17.62 -2.55 12.28
N PRO A 156 18.79 -3.22 12.23
CA PRO A 156 18.92 -4.38 11.36
C PRO A 156 17.85 -5.37 11.81
N GLU A 157 16.76 -5.44 11.05
CA GLU A 157 15.85 -6.56 11.13
C GLU A 157 16.72 -7.81 11.04
N GLN A 158 16.63 -8.65 12.08
CA GLN A 158 17.33 -9.91 12.17
C GLN A 158 16.94 -10.76 10.96
N PHE A 159 17.70 -10.64 9.87
CA PHE A 159 17.68 -11.60 8.78
C PHE A 159 18.47 -12.82 9.26
N CYS A 160 17.79 -13.72 9.95
CA CYS A 160 18.30 -15.07 10.18
C CYS A 160 18.13 -15.86 8.88
N GLU A 161 19.05 -15.70 7.93
CA GLU A 161 19.16 -16.66 6.83
C GLU A 161 19.80 -17.96 7.34
N PRO A 162 19.36 -19.15 6.88
CA PRO A 162 20.01 -20.40 7.22
C PRO A 162 21.41 -20.46 6.57
N VAL A 163 22.46 -20.23 7.36
CA VAL A 163 23.84 -20.43 6.91
C VAL A 163 24.14 -21.93 6.85
N MET A 164 24.47 -22.42 5.66
CA MET A 164 25.15 -23.71 5.49
C MET A 164 26.60 -23.53 5.99
N VAL A 165 26.94 -24.14 7.13
CA VAL A 165 28.30 -24.07 7.70
C VAL A 165 29.24 -24.91 6.84
N GLY A 166 30.13 -24.25 6.10
CA GLY A 166 31.34 -24.86 5.53
C GLY A 166 32.55 -24.46 6.36
N GLU A 167 33.42 -25.42 6.67
CA GLU A 167 34.66 -25.19 7.42
C GLU A 167 35.63 -24.32 6.60
N GLY A 168 36.02 -23.17 7.16
CA GLY A 168 36.97 -22.25 6.55
C GLY A 168 37.61 -21.36 7.61
N GLU A 169 38.92 -21.50 7.76
CA GLU A 169 39.81 -20.83 8.71
C GLU A 169 39.89 -19.31 8.46
N GLY A 170 39.67 -18.50 9.49
CA GLY A 170 39.99 -17.06 9.44
C GLY A 170 39.32 -16.22 10.52
N ARG A 171 40.11 -15.75 11.49
CA ARG A 171 39.69 -14.85 12.58
C ARG A 171 39.03 -13.57 12.06
N LYS A 172 37.76 -13.40 12.38
CA LYS A 172 37.15 -12.11 12.73
C LYS A 172 36.45 -12.36 14.06
N ASP A 173 36.63 -11.48 15.04
CA ASP A 173 36.03 -11.62 16.37
C ASP A 173 34.50 -11.56 16.26
N LEU A 174 33.93 -12.73 16.02
CA LEU A 174 32.53 -12.94 15.74
C LEU A 174 31.87 -13.21 17.09
N ILE A 175 31.07 -12.26 17.58
CA ILE A 175 30.29 -12.48 18.79
C ILE A 175 29.23 -13.52 18.43
N HIS A 176 29.47 -14.74 18.87
CA HIS A 176 28.57 -15.86 18.70
C HIS A 176 27.44 -15.72 19.72
N VAL A 177 26.31 -15.17 19.30
CA VAL A 177 25.12 -15.13 20.16
C VAL A 177 24.36 -16.43 19.93
N THR A 178 24.52 -17.36 20.87
CA THR A 178 23.77 -18.61 20.89
C THR A 178 22.39 -18.34 21.46
N LEU A 179 21.38 -18.28 20.60
CA LEU A 179 19.99 -18.22 21.05
C LEU A 179 19.43 -19.65 21.06
N VAL A 180 19.05 -20.11 22.25
CA VAL A 180 18.37 -21.39 22.44
C VAL A 180 16.87 -21.12 22.42
N PHE A 181 16.20 -21.51 21.35
CA PHE A 181 14.74 -21.49 21.30
C PHE A 181 14.22 -22.87 21.71
N PHE A 182 13.33 -22.86 22.71
CA PHE A 182 12.56 -24.03 23.07
C PHE A 182 11.25 -23.99 22.30
N GLN A 183 11.10 -24.93 21.37
CA GLN A 183 9.85 -25.06 20.61
C GLN A 183 9.22 -26.41 20.98
N GLU A 184 7.97 -26.38 21.46
CA GLU A 184 7.19 -27.60 21.65
C GLU A 184 6.68 -28.10 20.30
N ILE A 185 7.07 -29.33 19.96
CA ILE A 185 6.53 -30.05 18.80
C ILE A 185 5.93 -31.34 19.34
N GLY A 186 4.60 -31.34 19.54
CA GLY A 186 3.90 -32.39 20.27
C GLY A 186 4.28 -32.39 21.76
N SER A 187 4.40 -33.56 22.39
CA SER A 187 4.74 -33.70 23.83
C SER A 187 6.25 -33.70 24.13
N LYS A 188 7.10 -33.27 23.20
CA LYS A 188 8.55 -33.22 23.38
C LYS A 188 9.04 -31.78 23.24
N LEU A 189 9.76 -31.32 24.27
CA LEU A 189 10.49 -30.06 24.25
C LEU A 189 11.82 -30.27 23.51
N MET A 190 11.95 -29.70 22.32
CA MET A 190 13.18 -29.75 21.55
C MET A 190 13.90 -28.40 21.65
N ALA A 191 15.17 -28.42 22.06
CA ALA A 191 16.01 -27.24 22.00
C ALA A 191 16.56 -27.10 20.57
N ARG A 192 16.25 -25.99 19.91
CA ARG A 192 16.89 -25.60 18.65
C ARG A 192 17.90 -24.50 18.95
N THR A 193 19.16 -24.79 18.66
CA THR A 193 20.24 -23.82 18.77
C THR A 193 20.36 -23.08 17.44
N VAL A 194 20.17 -21.76 17.46
CA VAL A 194 20.41 -20.90 16.29
C VAL A 194 21.64 -20.05 16.59
N LEU A 195 22.60 -20.11 15.66
CA LEU A 195 23.78 -19.25 15.67
C LEU A 195 23.45 -17.94 14.96
N CYS A 196 23.54 -16.82 15.67
CA CYS A 196 23.46 -15.50 15.06
C CYS A 196 24.85 -14.87 14.99
N LEU A 197 25.22 -14.37 13.81
CA LEU A 197 26.47 -13.64 13.59
C LEU A 197 26.20 -12.15 13.74
N SER A 198 26.66 -11.55 14.85
CA SER A 198 26.67 -10.09 14.99
C SER A 198 28.06 -9.56 14.65
N SER A 199 28.15 -8.68 13.66
CA SER A 199 29.35 -7.88 13.43
C SER A 199 29.32 -6.69 14.38
N GLY A 200 30.08 -6.73 15.47
CA GLY A 200 30.23 -5.59 16.37
C GLY A 200 31.14 -4.53 15.74
N THR A 201 30.75 -3.26 15.86
CA THR A 201 31.63 -2.09 15.69
C THR A 201 32.32 -1.75 16.99
#